data_AF-G7V5K8-F1
#
_entry.id   AF-G7V5K8-F1
#
_cell.length_a   1.000
_cell.length_b   1.000
_cell.length_c   1.000
_cell.angle_alpha   90.00
_cell.angle_beta   90.00
_cell.angle_gamma   90.00
#
_symmetry.space_group_name_H-M   'P 1'
#
loop_
_entity.id
_entity.type
_entity.pdbx_description
1 polymer ?
#
loop_
_entity_poly.entity_id
_entity_poly.type
_entity_poly.pdbx_seq_one_letter_code
_entity_poly.pdbx_strand_id
1 'polypeptide(L)'
;MFDDKVWLVSKVSAGALAKRFKAVAQNIANVNTPGYKRKEVEFEKTLKEALQGTDKVQLEVTNERHIGGGRKLQDLSAEAFKEKRVSGESYRLDGNNVDPEVEMAKMMETRLAYDGVLRMMAKRVDMLKTAMGGK
;
A
#
# COMPACT_ATOMS: atom_id res chain seq x y z
N MET A 1 16.55 -12.39 11.61
CA MET A 1 16.08 -13.50 10.74
C MET A 1 15.06 -13.05 9.69
N PHE A 2 14.14 -12.12 10.00
CA PHE A 2 13.17 -11.53 9.03
C PHE A 2 13.50 -10.10 8.57
N ASP A 3 14.73 -9.64 8.77
CA ASP A 3 15.16 -8.26 8.46
C ASP A 3 15.59 -8.09 6.99
N ASP A 4 14.98 -8.90 6.12
CA ASP A 4 15.21 -8.85 4.69
C ASP A 4 14.31 -7.78 4.06
N LYS A 5 14.91 -6.88 3.27
CA LYS A 5 14.18 -5.87 2.50
C LYS A 5 13.04 -6.49 1.69
N VAL A 6 13.22 -7.70 1.13
CA VAL A 6 12.17 -8.38 0.35
C VAL A 6 10.97 -8.74 1.24
N TRP A 7 11.22 -9.27 2.43
CA TRP A 7 10.16 -9.61 3.39
C TRP A 7 9.42 -8.36 3.87
N LEU A 8 10.16 -7.32 4.23
CA LEU A 8 9.63 -6.05 4.71
C LEU A 8 8.78 -5.35 3.65
N VAL A 9 9.29 -5.25 2.41
CA VAL A 9 8.54 -4.67 1.28
C VAL A 9 7.28 -5.46 0.98
N SER A 10 7.37 -6.79 1.00
CA SER A 10 6.21 -7.65 0.75
C SER A 10 5.15 -7.47 1.84
N LYS A 11 5.55 -7.41 3.12
CA LYS A 11 4.65 -7.16 4.25
C LYS A 11 3.96 -5.81 4.14
N VAL A 12 4.72 -4.74 3.88
CA VAL A 12 4.18 -3.38 3.72
C VAL A 12 3.23 -3.30 2.52
N SER A 13 3.62 -3.88 1.39
CA SER A 13 2.81 -3.92 0.16
C SER A 13 1.50 -4.69 0.37
N ALA A 14 1.56 -5.85 1.01
CA ALA A 14 0.36 -6.64 1.32
C ALA A 14 -0.62 -5.86 2.21
N GLY A 15 -0.13 -5.19 3.25
CA GLY A 15 -0.98 -4.35 4.10
C GLY A 15 -1.56 -3.13 3.37
N ALA A 16 -0.78 -2.51 2.48
CA ALA A 16 -1.24 -1.39 1.68
C ALA A 16 -2.32 -1.80 0.66
N LEU A 17 -2.14 -2.94 0.00
CA LEU A 17 -3.12 -3.54 -0.91
C LEU A 17 -4.41 -3.92 -0.17
N ALA A 18 -4.31 -4.47 1.03
CA ALA A 18 -5.49 -4.75 1.87
C ALA A 18 -6.28 -3.47 2.21
N LYS A 19 -5.58 -2.37 2.52
CA LYS A 19 -6.21 -1.05 2.69
C LYS A 19 -6.88 -0.55 1.41
N ARG A 20 -6.21 -0.67 0.26
CA ARG A 20 -6.81 -0.31 -1.04
C ARG A 20 -8.08 -1.11 -1.30
N PHE A 21 -8.06 -2.42 -1.05
CA PHE A 21 -9.24 -3.27 -1.21
C PHE A 21 -10.41 -2.78 -0.35
N LYS A 22 -10.14 -2.41 0.91
CA LYS A 22 -11.15 -1.82 1.81
C LYS A 22 -11.69 -0.49 1.29
N ALA A 23 -10.84 0.39 0.77
CA ALA A 23 -11.26 1.68 0.22
C ALA A 23 -12.14 1.51 -1.02
N VAL A 24 -11.75 0.64 -1.96
CA VAL A 24 -12.52 0.32 -3.16
C VAL A 24 -13.87 -0.31 -2.80
N ALA A 25 -13.89 -1.25 -1.84
CA ALA A 25 -15.14 -1.83 -1.34
C ALA A 25 -16.08 -0.77 -0.74
N GLN A 26 -15.53 0.22 -0.01
CA GLN A 26 -16.32 1.35 0.49
C GLN A 26 -16.86 2.24 -0.64
N ASN A 27 -16.10 2.46 -1.71
CA ASN A 27 -16.56 3.23 -2.86
C ASN A 27 -17.73 2.51 -3.54
N ILE A 28 -17.58 1.21 -3.85
CA ILE A 28 -18.64 0.40 -4.48
C ILE A 28 -19.92 0.40 -3.62
N ALA A 29 -19.79 0.24 -2.30
CA ALA A 29 -20.94 0.27 -1.40
C ALA A 29 -21.68 1.61 -1.39
N ASN A 30 -21.02 2.71 -1.77
CA ASN A 30 -21.57 4.07 -1.78
C ASN A 30 -21.78 4.63 -3.19
N VAL A 31 -21.81 3.78 -4.22
CA VAL A 31 -22.05 4.22 -5.62
C VAL A 31 -23.40 4.93 -5.79
N ASN A 32 -24.40 4.57 -4.98
CA ASN A 32 -25.72 5.18 -5.01
C ASN A 32 -25.95 6.21 -3.89
N THR A 33 -24.88 6.64 -3.20
CA THR A 33 -24.96 7.62 -2.11
C THR A 33 -24.71 9.03 -2.68
N PRO A 34 -25.72 9.93 -2.73
CA PRO A 34 -25.54 11.28 -3.25
C PRO A 34 -24.46 12.05 -2.50
N GLY A 35 -23.66 12.84 -3.21
CA GLY A 35 -22.57 13.64 -2.65
C GLY A 35 -21.36 12.84 -2.11
N TYR A 36 -21.35 11.51 -2.25
CA TYR A 36 -20.20 10.71 -1.84
C TYR A 36 -18.96 11.04 -2.68
N LYS A 37 -17.79 11.08 -2.03
CA LYS A 37 -16.50 11.30 -2.68
C LYS A 37 -15.65 10.06 -2.59
N ARG A 38 -15.25 9.53 -3.75
CA ARG A 38 -14.41 8.33 -3.85
C ARG A 38 -13.13 8.51 -3.05
N LYS A 39 -12.74 7.43 -2.38
CA LYS A 39 -11.52 7.33 -1.59
C LYS A 39 -10.49 6.53 -2.36
N GLU A 40 -9.24 6.97 -2.33
CA GLU A 40 -8.12 6.30 -2.98
C GLU A 40 -6.96 6.13 -2.01
N VAL A 41 -6.27 4.99 -2.11
CA VAL A 41 -5.08 4.70 -1.31
C VAL A 41 -3.88 4.74 -2.25
N GLU A 42 -3.13 5.84 -2.20
CA GLU A 42 -1.86 6.01 -2.90
C GLU A 42 -0.74 5.55 -1.94
N PHE A 43 -0.07 4.43 -2.24
CA PHE A 43 0.99 3.89 -1.38
C PHE A 43 2.30 3.64 -2.13
N GLU A 44 2.23 3.45 -3.45
CA GLU A 44 3.36 3.15 -4.33
C GLU A 44 4.39 4.26 -4.32
N LYS A 45 3.94 5.52 -4.31
CA LYS A 45 4.85 6.68 -4.22
C LYS A 45 5.66 6.64 -2.94
N THR A 46 4.99 6.47 -1.80
CA THR A 46 5.64 6.39 -0.49
C THR A 46 6.54 5.14 -0.37
N LEU A 47 6.11 4.00 -0.93
CA LEU A 47 6.91 2.79 -0.96
C LEU A 47 8.15 2.95 -1.83
N LYS A 48 8.02 3.59 -3.00
CA LYS A 48 9.13 3.89 -3.91
C LYS A 48 10.11 4.85 -3.27
N GLU A 49 9.64 5.93 -2.65
CA GLU A 49 10.47 6.88 -1.89
C GLU A 49 11.29 6.18 -0.81
N ALA A 50 10.71 5.19 -0.14
CA ALA A 50 11.40 4.42 0.90
C ALA A 50 12.37 3.36 0.38
N LEU A 51 12.03 2.71 -0.74
CA LEU A 51 12.89 1.75 -1.42
C LEU A 51 14.11 2.43 -2.05
N GLN A 52 13.91 3.60 -2.64
CA GLN A 52 14.92 4.35 -3.37
C GLN A 52 15.85 5.17 -2.47
N GLY A 53 15.78 5.07 -1.13
CA GLY A 53 16.36 6.05 -0.19
C GLY A 53 17.86 6.36 -0.33
N THR A 54 18.32 6.96 -1.43
CA THR A 54 19.72 6.92 -1.85
C THR A 54 20.02 7.91 -2.98
N ASP A 55 19.63 9.17 -2.80
CA ASP A 55 20.29 10.32 -3.46
C ASP A 55 20.25 11.61 -2.60
N LYS A 56 19.66 11.54 -1.41
CA LYS A 56 19.59 12.65 -0.45
C LYS A 56 20.25 12.22 0.84
N VAL A 57 21.12 13.09 1.36
CA VAL A 57 21.80 12.95 2.65
C VAL A 57 20.78 12.53 3.71
N GLN A 58 20.91 11.31 4.23
CA GLN A 58 20.09 10.82 5.32
C GLN A 58 20.64 11.41 6.62
N LEU A 59 19.77 12.04 7.42
CA LEU A 59 20.18 12.55 8.72
C LEU A 59 20.16 11.38 9.71
N GLU A 60 21.31 11.09 10.32
CA GLU A 60 21.38 10.13 11.42
C GLU A 60 20.63 10.68 12.64
N VAL A 61 19.74 9.84 13.18
CA VAL A 61 19.00 10.10 14.41
C VAL A 61 19.84 9.56 15.56
N THR A 62 20.56 10.43 16.23
CA THR A 62 21.40 10.08 17.39
C THR A 62 20.61 9.98 18.69
N ASN A 63 19.35 10.42 18.72
CA ASN A 63 18.47 10.38 19.88
C ASN A 63 17.02 10.09 19.43
N GLU A 64 16.30 9.28 20.19
CA GLU A 64 14.90 8.88 19.89
C GLU A 64 13.92 10.07 19.77
N ARG A 65 14.27 11.25 20.31
CA ARG A 65 13.47 12.48 20.18
C ARG A 65 13.86 13.34 18.97
N HIS A 66 14.91 12.99 18.23
CA HIS A 66 15.29 13.74 17.03
C HIS A 66 14.36 13.40 15.87
N ILE A 67 13.98 14.43 15.12
CA ILE A 67 13.21 14.26 13.88
C ILE A 67 14.18 13.74 12.81
N GLY A 68 14.07 12.46 12.47
CA GLY A 68 14.91 11.83 11.47
C GLY A 68 14.72 12.35 10.05
N GLY A 69 15.83 12.40 9.31
CA GLY A 69 15.85 12.79 7.90
C GLY A 69 15.42 11.62 7.02
N GLY A 70 14.13 11.55 6.71
CA GLY A 70 13.54 10.61 5.76
C GLY A 70 12.91 9.38 6.43
N ARG A 71 11.81 8.87 5.85
CA ARG A 71 11.19 7.62 6.30
C ARG A 71 12.09 6.44 5.91
N LYS A 72 12.60 5.70 6.89
CA LYS A 72 13.28 4.44 6.60
C LYS A 72 12.23 3.39 6.22
N LEU A 73 12.64 2.43 5.39
CA LEU A 73 11.79 1.30 5.01
C LEU A 73 11.27 0.51 6.22
N GLN A 74 12.07 0.49 7.30
CA GLN A 74 11.78 -0.18 8.58
C GLN A 74 10.67 0.54 9.38
N ASP A 75 10.51 1.85 9.17
CA ASP A 75 9.51 2.67 9.85
C ASP A 75 8.18 2.71 9.11
N LEU A 76 8.08 2.07 7.93
CA LEU A 76 6.85 2.02 7.17
C LEU A 76 5.94 0.93 7.70
N SER A 77 4.79 1.38 8.18
CA SER A 77 3.66 0.53 8.48
C SER A 77 2.54 0.77 7.47
N ALA A 78 1.75 -0.26 7.19
CA ALA A 78 0.59 -0.15 6.32
C ALA A 78 -0.38 0.94 6.82
N GLU A 79 -0.42 1.17 8.13
CA GLU A 79 -1.19 2.19 8.82
C GLU A 79 -0.84 3.63 8.37
N ALA A 80 0.37 3.87 7.89
CA ALA A 80 0.85 5.19 7.47
C ALA A 80 0.25 5.67 6.13
N PHE A 81 -0.30 4.76 5.30
CA PHE A 81 -0.95 5.14 4.05
C PHE A 81 -2.32 5.76 4.33
N LYS A 82 -2.50 7.01 3.87
CA LYS A 82 -3.72 7.79 4.06
C LYS A 82 -4.65 7.63 2.86
N GLU A 83 -5.95 7.52 3.14
CA GLU A 83 -6.99 7.61 2.13
C GLU A 83 -7.11 9.07 1.68
N LYS A 84 -7.03 9.31 0.37
CA LYS A 84 -7.27 10.61 -0.24
C LYS A 84 -8.69 10.64 -0.79
N ARG A 85 -9.44 11.68 -0.46
CA ARG A 85 -10.74 11.96 -1.11
C ARG A 85 -10.46 12.68 -2.41
N VAL A 86 -11.04 12.18 -3.50
CA VAL A 86 -10.94 12.84 -4.80
C VAL A 86 -12.19 13.71 -4.98
N SER A 87 -12.03 15.02 -5.05
CA SER A 87 -13.15 15.98 -5.01
C SER A 87 -13.42 16.71 -6.33
N GLY A 88 -12.63 16.50 -7.39
CA GLY A 88 -12.72 17.26 -8.65
C GLY A 88 -13.43 16.57 -9.82
N GLU A 89 -13.75 15.28 -9.71
CA GLU A 89 -14.17 14.43 -10.86
C GLU A 89 -15.68 14.11 -10.87
N SER A 90 -16.53 14.98 -10.31
CA SER A 90 -17.96 14.70 -10.24
C SER A 90 -18.65 14.98 -11.57
N TYR A 91 -18.74 13.97 -12.44
CA TYR A 91 -19.46 14.05 -13.71
C TYR A 91 -20.98 13.85 -13.56
N ARG A 92 -21.44 13.41 -12.38
CA ARG A 92 -22.85 13.14 -12.10
C ARG A 92 -23.53 14.36 -11.47
N LEU A 93 -24.81 14.53 -11.82
CA LEU A 93 -25.68 15.61 -11.32
C LEU A 93 -25.88 15.53 -9.80
N ASP A 94 -25.73 14.35 -9.20
CA ASP A 94 -25.89 14.05 -7.78
C ASP A 94 -24.64 14.35 -6.93
N GLY A 95 -23.57 14.88 -7.54
CA GLY A 95 -22.33 15.19 -6.84
C GLY A 95 -21.48 13.97 -6.48
N ASN A 96 -21.86 12.76 -6.90
CA ASN A 96 -21.07 11.54 -6.73
C ASN A 96 -20.04 11.39 -7.85
N ASN A 97 -18.84 10.94 -7.52
CA ASN A 97 -17.76 10.66 -8.48
C ASN A 97 -17.25 9.22 -8.44
N VAL A 98 -18.03 8.30 -7.87
CA VAL A 98 -17.75 6.87 -7.94
C VAL A 98 -18.30 6.29 -9.25
N ASP A 99 -17.43 5.60 -9.99
CA ASP A 99 -17.80 4.79 -11.15
C ASP A 99 -17.67 3.29 -10.79
N PRO A 100 -18.77 2.52 -10.79
CA PRO A 100 -18.75 1.12 -10.35
C PRO A 100 -17.88 0.22 -11.23
N GLU A 101 -17.79 0.48 -12.53
CA GLU A 101 -16.98 -0.33 -13.45
C GLU A 101 -15.50 -0.12 -13.20
N VAL A 102 -15.09 1.15 -13.03
CA VAL A 102 -13.72 1.52 -12.68
C VAL A 102 -13.33 0.99 -11.29
N GLU A 103 -14.21 1.10 -10.30
CA GLU A 103 -13.93 0.57 -8.95
C GLU A 103 -13.84 -0.96 -8.96
N MET A 104 -14.67 -1.67 -9.74
CA MET A 104 -14.56 -3.12 -9.88
C MET A 104 -13.25 -3.55 -10.56
N ALA A 105 -12.82 -2.84 -11.60
CA ALA A 105 -11.52 -3.06 -12.23
C ALA A 105 -10.37 -2.86 -11.22
N LYS A 106 -10.39 -1.76 -10.45
CA LYS A 106 -9.40 -1.50 -9.38
C LYS A 106 -9.41 -2.56 -8.29
N MET A 107 -10.58 -3.11 -7.94
CA MET A 107 -10.68 -4.21 -6.99
C MET A 107 -9.96 -5.46 -7.50
N MET A 108 -10.19 -5.83 -8.76
CA MET A 108 -9.56 -6.99 -9.38
C MET A 108 -8.05 -6.81 -9.51
N GLU A 109 -7.60 -5.62 -9.93
CA GLU A 109 -6.18 -5.27 -9.97
C GLU A 109 -5.53 -5.41 -8.58
N THR A 110 -6.17 -4.87 -7.56
CA THR A 110 -5.68 -4.95 -6.17
C THR A 110 -5.58 -6.39 -5.69
N ARG A 111 -6.57 -7.23 -6.02
CA ARG A 111 -6.57 -8.65 -5.69
C ARG A 111 -5.41 -9.38 -6.37
N LEU A 112 -5.22 -9.16 -7.67
CA LEU A 112 -4.13 -9.77 -8.43
C LEU A 112 -2.75 -9.38 -7.87
N ALA A 113 -2.57 -8.09 -7.56
CA ALA A 113 -1.34 -7.60 -6.94
C ALA A 113 -1.10 -8.25 -5.56
N TYR A 114 -2.15 -8.39 -4.75
CA TYR A 114 -2.06 -9.01 -3.42
C TYR A 114 -1.66 -10.49 -3.52
N ASP A 115 -2.29 -11.24 -4.42
CA ASP A 115 -1.95 -12.65 -4.67
C ASP A 115 -0.49 -12.79 -5.17
N GLY A 116 -0.02 -11.86 -6.00
CA GLY A 116 1.37 -11.79 -6.44
C GLY A 116 2.35 -11.59 -5.27
N VAL A 117 2.06 -10.65 -4.38
CA VAL A 117 2.87 -10.38 -3.17
C VAL A 117 2.88 -11.61 -2.25
N LEU A 118 1.74 -12.27 -2.04
CA LEU A 118 1.68 -13.50 -1.24
C LEU A 118 2.54 -14.62 -1.83
N ARG A 119 2.53 -14.82 -3.15
CA ARG A 119 3.39 -15.80 -3.82
C ARG A 119 4.87 -15.50 -3.60
N MET A 120 5.26 -14.22 -3.64
CA MET A 120 6.65 -13.81 -3.33
C MET A 120 7.03 -14.14 -1.88
N MET A 121 6.14 -13.86 -0.92
CA MET A 121 6.36 -14.19 0.49
C MET A 121 6.49 -15.71 0.70
N ALA A 122 5.60 -16.50 0.10
CA ALA A 122 5.63 -17.95 0.16
C ALA A 122 6.94 -18.51 -0.41
N LYS A 123 7.35 -18.03 -1.60
CA LYS A 123 8.63 -18.40 -2.22
C LYS A 123 9.82 -18.03 -1.34
N ARG A 124 9.77 -16.89 -0.64
CA ARG A 124 10.85 -16.50 0.28
C ARG A 124 10.97 -17.44 1.46
N VAL A 125 9.85 -17.82 2.06
CA VAL A 125 9.81 -18.81 3.15
C VAL A 125 10.34 -20.16 2.68
N ASP A 126 9.96 -20.59 1.48
CA ASP A 126 10.45 -21.83 0.88
C ASP A 126 11.99 -21.83 0.73
N MET A 127 12.55 -20.76 0.15
CA MET A 127 14.02 -20.61 0.05
C MET A 127 14.72 -20.63 1.40
N LEU A 128 14.13 -20.02 2.45
CA LEU A 128 14.68 -20.06 3.80
C LEU A 128 14.64 -21.47 4.38
N LYS A 129 13.56 -22.23 4.15
CA LYS A 129 13.47 -23.64 4.56
C LYS A 129 14.54 -24.50 3.88
N THR A 130 14.71 -24.35 2.56
CA THR A 130 15.77 -25.05 1.83
C THR A 130 17.16 -24.71 2.36
N ALA A 131 17.43 -23.43 2.63
CA ALA A 131 18.73 -22.99 3.14
C ALA A 131 19.05 -23.49 4.56
N MET A 132 18.04 -23.71 5.39
CA MET A 132 18.19 -24.25 6.76
C MET A 132 18.34 -25.79 6.82
N GLY A 133 18.46 -26.45 5.67
CA GLY A 133 18.63 -27.90 5.61
C GLY A 133 17.32 -28.68 5.47
N GLY A 134 16.22 -28.02 5.09
CA GLY A 134 14.99 -28.68 4.69
C GLY A 134 15.19 -29.45 3.39
N LYS A 135 15.27 -30.79 3.49
CA LYS A 135 14.92 -31.70 2.40
C LYS A 135 13.41 -31.69 2.19
#